data_AF-A0A6B2UWT4-F1
#
_entry.id   AF-A0A6B2UWT4-F1
#
_cell.length_a   1.000
_cell.length_b   1.000
_cell.length_c   1.000
_cell.angle_alpha   90.00
_cell.angle_beta   90.00
_cell.angle_gamma   90.00
#
_symmetry.space_group_name_H-M   'P 1'
#
loop_
_entity.id
_entity.type
_entity.pdbx_description
1 polymer ?
#
loop_
_entity_poly.entity_id
_entity_poly.type
_entity_poly.pdbx_seq_one_letter_code
_entity_poly.pdbx_strand_id
1 'polypeptide(L)'
;MDEELRSLTERLRQESGDTAAYRRLAAAGDPDELAGVLTAPAQPLWARELAAVRLGIAGDRRAFEALVLLLNHRDPQRCAAAAYALARLGDPRTARAA
;
A
#
# COMPACT_ATOMS: atom_id res chain seq x y z
N MET A 1 -7.51 11.92 -11.73
CA MET A 1 -6.35 11.08 -11.37
C MET A 1 -5.86 11.59 -10.03
N ASP A 2 -5.85 10.74 -9.01
CA ASP A 2 -5.37 11.10 -7.66
C ASP A 2 -3.86 11.43 -7.70
N GLU A 3 -3.51 12.67 -7.33
CA GLU A 3 -2.13 13.17 -7.24
C GLU A 3 -1.29 12.32 -6.28
N GLU A 4 -1.87 11.96 -5.13
CA GLU A 4 -1.29 11.08 -4.12
C GLU A 4 -0.87 9.73 -4.68
N LEU A 5 -1.72 9.13 -5.51
CA LEU A 5 -1.41 7.84 -6.12
C LEU A 5 -0.25 7.96 -7.10
N ARG A 6 -0.17 9.05 -7.88
CA ARG A 6 0.94 9.28 -8.80
C ARG A 6 2.27 9.46 -8.06
N SER A 7 2.28 10.32 -7.03
CA SER A 7 3.43 10.57 -6.17
C SER A 7 3.93 9.28 -5.48
N LEU A 8 3.02 8.49 -4.92
CA LEU A 8 3.35 7.18 -4.36
C LEU A 8 3.97 6.27 -5.41
N THR A 9 3.34 6.15 -6.59
CA THR A 9 3.79 5.22 -7.63
C THR A 9 5.20 5.58 -8.12
N GLU A 10 5.49 6.87 -8.30
CA GLU A 10 6.80 7.38 -8.68
C GLU A 10 7.87 7.12 -7.60
N ARG A 11 7.56 7.40 -6.33
CA ARG A 11 8.47 7.12 -5.22
C ARG A 11 8.80 5.64 -5.10
N LEU A 12 7.79 4.77 -5.13
CA LEU A 12 7.99 3.32 -5.03
C LEU A 12 8.77 2.77 -6.22
N ARG A 13 8.60 3.36 -7.42
CA ARG A 13 9.43 3.03 -8.58
C ARG A 13 10.91 3.33 -8.33
N GLN A 14 11.20 4.50 -7.76
CA GLN A 14 12.57 4.92 -7.44
C GLN A 14 13.20 4.05 -6.35
N GLU A 15 12.45 3.70 -5.30
CA GLU A 15 12.91 2.84 -4.20
C GLU A 15 13.11 1.39 -4.61
N SER A 16 12.28 0.89 -5.54
CA SER A 16 12.39 -0.47 -6.07
C SER A 16 13.46 -0.63 -7.15
N GLY A 17 14.06 0.47 -7.62
CA GLY A 17 14.99 0.48 -8.74
C GLY A 17 14.37 0.09 -10.07
N ASP A 18 13.05 0.33 -10.26
CA ASP A 18 12.27 -0.07 -11.44
C ASP A 18 12.44 -1.57 -11.81
N THR A 19 12.55 -2.40 -10.77
CA THR A 19 12.74 -3.85 -10.92
C THR A 19 11.52 -4.50 -11.57
N ALA A 20 11.73 -5.68 -12.17
CA ALA A 20 10.64 -6.48 -12.74
C ALA A 20 9.56 -6.81 -11.69
N ALA A 21 9.96 -6.97 -10.42
CA ALA A 21 9.05 -7.17 -9.30
C ALA A 21 8.10 -5.98 -9.11
N TYR A 22 8.62 -4.74 -9.17
CA TYR A 22 7.79 -3.55 -9.06
C TYR A 22 6.78 -3.46 -10.21
N ARG A 23 7.22 -3.62 -11.46
CA ARG A 23 6.32 -3.56 -12.62
C ARG A 23 5.24 -4.63 -12.55
N ARG A 24 5.59 -5.84 -12.10
CA ARG A 24 4.64 -6.93 -11.87
C ARG A 24 3.58 -6.54 -10.83
N LEU A 25 4.00 -6.08 -9.65
CA LEU A 25 3.06 -5.70 -8.59
C LEU A 25 2.24 -4.45 -8.93
N ALA A 26 2.80 -3.52 -9.70
CA ALA A 26 2.07 -2.35 -10.18
C ALA A 26 0.98 -2.73 -11.19
N ALA A 27 1.25 -3.71 -12.06
CA ALA A 27 0.29 -4.22 -13.04
C ALA A 27 -0.62 -5.33 -12.51
N ALA A 28 -0.36 -5.88 -11.31
CA ALA A 28 -1.11 -7.01 -10.76
C ALA A 28 -2.58 -6.66 -10.55
N GLY A 29 -3.49 -7.22 -11.35
CA GLY A 29 -4.94 -7.02 -11.17
C GLY A 29 -5.53 -7.86 -10.04
N ASP A 30 -4.80 -8.86 -9.57
CA ASP A 30 -5.28 -9.86 -8.63
C ASP A 30 -5.05 -9.42 -7.17
N PRO A 31 -6.11 -9.23 -6.36
CA PRO A 31 -5.97 -8.91 -4.95
C PRO A 31 -5.32 -10.05 -4.14
N ASP A 32 -5.42 -11.31 -4.57
CA ASP A 32 -4.79 -12.43 -3.86
C ASP A 32 -3.27 -12.42 -4.00
N GLU A 33 -2.73 -12.04 -5.17
CA GLU A 33 -1.30 -11.81 -5.36
C GLU A 33 -0.78 -10.71 -4.43
N LEU A 34 -1.51 -9.59 -4.33
CA LEU A 34 -1.14 -8.49 -3.45
C LEU A 34 -1.24 -8.88 -1.97
N ALA A 35 -2.26 -9.64 -1.58
CA ALA A 35 -2.39 -10.14 -0.21
C ALA A 35 -1.25 -11.11 0.15
N GLY A 36 -0.78 -11.90 -0.82
CA GLY A 36 0.42 -12.72 -0.69
C GLY A 36 1.65 -11.89 -0.34
N VAL A 37 1.84 -10.72 -0.96
CA VAL A 37 2.97 -9.81 -0.65
C VAL A 37 2.93 -9.31 0.80
N LEU A 38 1.74 -9.05 1.36
CA LEU A 38 1.60 -8.58 2.74
C LEU A 38 2.04 -9.63 3.76
N THR A 39 1.83 -10.92 3.46
CA THR A 39 2.12 -12.04 4.37
C THR A 39 3.49 -12.66 4.13
N ALA A 40 4.08 -12.46 2.95
CA ALA A 40 5.36 -13.04 2.60
C ALA A 40 6.52 -12.49 3.46
N PRO A 41 7.43 -13.37 3.92
CA PRO A 41 8.64 -12.96 4.62
C PRO A 41 9.60 -12.24 3.67
N ALA A 42 10.46 -11.39 4.24
CA ALA A 42 11.53 -10.67 3.52
C ALA A 42 11.09 -9.79 2.33
N GLN A 43 9.81 -9.41 2.26
CA GLN A 43 9.36 -8.44 1.27
C GLN A 43 9.89 -7.03 1.61
N PRO A 44 10.39 -6.28 0.62
CA PRO A 44 10.85 -4.93 0.84
C PRO A 44 9.68 -4.02 1.20
N LEU A 45 9.98 -2.94 1.95
CA LEU A 45 8.96 -2.02 2.44
C LEU A 45 8.12 -1.42 1.29
N TRP A 46 8.75 -1.08 0.16
CA TRP A 46 8.06 -0.54 -1.00
C TRP A 46 7.00 -1.50 -1.56
N ALA A 47 7.25 -2.82 -1.50
CA ALA A 47 6.32 -3.84 -2.04
C ALA A 47 5.11 -4.01 -1.13
N ARG A 48 5.33 -4.03 0.19
CA ARG A 48 4.25 -4.06 1.20
C ARG A 48 3.40 -2.81 1.12
N GLU A 49 4.02 -1.66 0.94
CA GLU A 49 3.34 -0.39 0.78
C GLU A 49 2.47 -0.36 -0.47
N LEU A 50 3.01 -0.75 -1.64
CA LEU A 50 2.26 -0.84 -2.88
C LEU A 50 1.05 -1.78 -2.73
N ALA A 51 1.27 -2.96 -2.18
CA ALA A 51 0.22 -3.96 -2.00
C ALA A 51 -0.88 -3.46 -1.05
N ALA A 52 -0.50 -2.90 0.11
CA ALA A 52 -1.45 -2.41 1.11
C ALA A 52 -2.30 -1.26 0.55
N VAL A 53 -1.69 -0.28 -0.11
CA VAL A 53 -2.40 0.86 -0.68
C VAL A 53 -3.36 0.43 -1.78
N ARG A 54 -2.92 -0.43 -2.71
CA ARG A 54 -3.77 -0.91 -3.80
C ARG A 54 -4.95 -1.73 -3.30
N LEU A 55 -4.73 -2.62 -2.34
CA LEU A 55 -5.78 -3.40 -1.70
C LEU A 55 -6.76 -2.49 -0.93
N GLY A 56 -6.27 -1.50 -0.19
CA GLY A 56 -7.10 -0.54 0.52
C GLY A 56 -8.00 0.28 -0.42
N ILE A 57 -7.43 0.78 -1.53
CA ILE A 57 -8.17 1.49 -2.58
C ILE A 57 -9.24 0.63 -3.23
N ALA A 58 -8.96 -0.67 -3.39
CA ALA A 58 -9.89 -1.66 -3.92
C ALA A 58 -10.97 -2.11 -2.91
N GLY A 59 -10.88 -1.67 -1.64
CA GLY A 59 -11.82 -2.05 -0.59
C GLY A 59 -11.51 -3.38 0.09
N ASP A 60 -10.33 -3.95 -0.13
CA ASP A 60 -9.91 -5.21 0.48
C ASP A 60 -9.39 -5.00 1.92
N ARG A 61 -10.15 -5.51 2.89
CA ARG A 61 -9.88 -5.38 4.33
C ARG A 61 -8.62 -6.09 4.79
N ARG A 62 -8.04 -6.99 3.98
CA ARG A 62 -6.74 -7.62 4.26
C ARG A 62 -5.61 -6.60 4.33
N ALA A 63 -5.79 -5.42 3.71
CA ALA A 63 -4.84 -4.32 3.78
C ALA A 63 -4.78 -3.62 5.15
N PHE A 64 -5.82 -3.73 5.97
CA PHE A 64 -6.03 -2.86 7.14
C PHE A 64 -4.81 -2.84 8.08
N GLU A 65 -4.31 -4.01 8.50
CA GLU A 65 -3.19 -4.09 9.44
C GLU A 65 -1.91 -3.51 8.86
N ALA A 66 -1.63 -3.79 7.58
CA ALA A 66 -0.46 -3.24 6.88
C ALA A 66 -0.55 -1.72 6.74
N LEU A 67 -1.73 -1.19 6.43
CA LEU A 67 -1.96 0.26 6.34
C LEU A 67 -1.82 0.95 7.70
N VAL A 68 -2.34 0.35 8.78
CA VAL A 68 -2.17 0.90 10.14
C VAL A 68 -0.68 0.92 10.54
N LEU A 69 0.08 -0.11 10.17
CA LEU A 69 1.52 -0.13 10.41
C LEU A 69 2.25 0.97 9.62
N LEU A 70 1.86 1.20 8.36
CA LEU A 70 2.42 2.26 7.52
C LEU A 70 2.03 3.66 8.02
N LEU A 71 0.83 3.82 8.58
CA LEU A 71 0.38 5.06 9.20
C LEU A 71 1.26 5.46 10.39
N ASN A 72 1.71 4.48 11.16
CA ASN A 72 2.62 4.67 12.30
C ASN A 72 4.10 4.80 11.88
N HIS A 73 4.41 4.79 10.59
CA HIS A 73 5.78 4.94 10.10
C HIS A 73 6.26 6.39 10.24
N ARG A 74 7.56 6.57 10.51
CA ARG A 74 8.18 7.91 10.64
C ARG A 74 8.27 8.73 9.35
N ASP A 75 7.80 8.17 8.23
CA ASP A 75 7.89 8.81 6.92
C ASP A 75 6.55 9.47 6.58
N PRO A 76 6.49 10.80 6.49
CA PRO A 76 5.26 11.53 6.19
C PRO A 76 4.60 11.10 4.87
N GLN A 77 5.38 10.75 3.84
CA GLN A 77 4.84 10.36 2.54
C GLN A 77 4.14 8.99 2.61
N ARG A 78 4.69 8.07 3.41
CA ARG A 78 4.07 6.76 3.66
C ARG A 78 2.82 6.88 4.53
N CYS A 79 2.89 7.75 5.52
CA CYS A 79 1.76 8.05 6.39
C CYS A 79 0.58 8.61 5.59
N ALA A 80 0.82 9.57 4.69
CA ALA A 80 -0.20 10.15 3.82
C ALA A 80 -0.86 9.10 2.91
N ALA A 81 -0.04 8.26 2.26
CA ALA A 81 -0.54 7.18 1.41
C ALA A 81 -1.39 6.15 2.19
N ALA A 82 -0.94 5.80 3.40
CA ALA A 82 -1.66 4.89 4.28
C ALA A 82 -3.00 5.48 4.74
N ALA A 83 -3.02 6.75 5.14
CA ALA A 83 -4.23 7.46 5.53
C ALA A 83 -5.24 7.52 4.39
N TYR A 84 -4.77 7.86 3.18
CA TYR A 84 -5.60 7.87 1.97
C TYR A 84 -6.23 6.49 1.69
N ALA A 85 -5.43 5.43 1.72
CA ALA A 85 -5.91 4.08 1.48
C ALA A 85 -6.88 3.60 2.58
N LEU A 86 -6.66 3.94 3.86
CA LEU A 86 -7.57 3.62 4.96
C LEU A 86 -8.91 4.34 4.84
N ALA A 87 -8.89 5.62 4.44
CA ALA A 87 -10.11 6.39 4.19
C ALA A 87 -10.93 5.76 3.06
N ARG A 88 -10.25 5.30 2.00
CA ARG A 88 -10.89 4.61 0.86
C ARG A 88 -11.36 3.19 1.17
N LEU A 89 -10.65 2.48 2.04
CA LEU A 89 -11.02 1.14 2.47
C LEU A 89 -12.37 1.15 3.19
N GLY A 90 -12.71 2.25 3.89
CA GLY A 90 -14.00 2.39 4.57
C GLY A 90 -14.24 1.34 5.66
N ASP A 91 -13.17 0.75 6.20
CA ASP A 91 -13.28 -0.22 7.28
C ASP A 91 -13.73 0.50 8.57
N PRO A 92 -14.74 0.00 9.28
CA PRO A 92 -15.19 0.62 10.54
C PRO A 92 -14.09 0.68 11.60
N ARG A 93 -13.05 -0.16 11.50
CA ARG A 93 -11.88 -0.13 12.39
C ARG A 93 -11.00 1.11 12.14
N THR A 94 -11.08 1.75 10.97
CA THR A 94 -10.29 2.95 10.65
C THR A 94 -10.55 4.09 11.64
N ALA A 95 -11.78 4.26 12.11
CA ALA A 95 -12.14 5.29 13.09
C ALA A 95 -11.45 5.11 14.46
N ARG A 96 -10.89 3.92 14.75
CA ARG A 96 -10.13 3.62 15.98
C ARG A 96 -8.62 3.67 15.76
N ALA A 97 -8.17 3.77 14.52
CA ALA A 97 -6.76 3.73 14.15
C ALA A 97 -6.12 5.13 13.98
N ALA A 98 -6.94 6.19 13.93
CA ALA A 98 -6.53 7.58 13.81
C ALA A 98 -6.48 8.30 15.17
#